data_AF-A0A645JGV0-F1
#
_entry.id   AF-A0A645JGV0-F1
#
_cell.length_a   1.000
_cell.length_b   1.000
_cell.length_c   1.000
_cell.angle_alpha   90.00
_cell.angle_beta   90.00
_cell.angle_gamma   90.00
#
_symmetry.space_group_name_H-M   'P 1'
#
loop_
_entity.id
_entity.type
_entity.pdbx_description
1 polymer ?
#
loop_
_entity_poly.entity_id
_entity_poly.type
_entity_poly.pdbx_seq_one_letter_code
_entity_poly.pdbx_strand_id
1 'polypeptide(L)'
;MLYGRGNNKEDNSEGAKYKNVLYTNALGPVLVKNPWLTSKLIETALNNKGERAETVLDNASFDLERKSAECIKAFIRKKQK
;
A
#
# COMPACT_ATOMS: atom_id res chain seq x y z
N MET A 1 6.77 9.48 -5.87
CA MET A 1 7.77 8.92 -6.81
C MET A 1 7.18 7.64 -7.37
N LEU A 2 7.16 7.52 -8.69
CA LEU A 2 6.74 6.30 -9.39
C LEU A 2 7.99 5.59 -9.90
N TYR A 3 8.08 4.29 -9.69
CA TYR A 3 9.21 3.46 -10.10
C TYR A 3 8.78 2.01 -10.26
N GLY A 4 9.30 1.33 -11.27
CA GLY A 4 9.01 -0.06 -11.57
C GLY A 4 8.35 -0.25 -12.93
N ARG A 5 7.93 -1.48 -13.21
CA ARG A 5 7.23 -1.84 -14.46
C ARG A 5 5.72 -1.89 -14.32
N GLY A 6 5.18 -2.03 -13.11
CA GLY A 6 3.74 -2.14 -12.93
C GLY A 6 3.12 -3.34 -13.66
N ASN A 7 1.91 -3.14 -14.20
CA ASN A 7 1.20 -4.11 -15.05
C ASN A 7 1.92 -4.35 -16.37
N ASN A 8 2.39 -3.29 -17.02
CA ASN A 8 3.12 -3.34 -18.28
C ASN A 8 4.00 -2.08 -18.43
N LYS A 9 4.85 -2.07 -19.46
CA LYS A 9 5.82 -0.99 -19.69
C LYS A 9 5.20 0.32 -20.22
N GLU A 10 3.89 0.38 -20.42
CA GLU A 10 3.22 1.44 -21.20
C GLU A 10 2.34 2.32 -20.33
N ASP A 11 1.53 1.72 -19.45
CA ASP A 11 0.46 2.41 -18.72
C ASP A 11 0.89 3.01 -17.37
N ASN A 12 2.11 2.72 -16.91
CA ASN A 12 2.65 3.13 -15.60
C ASN A 12 1.70 2.85 -14.42
N SER A 13 0.83 1.85 -14.58
CA SER A 13 -0.15 1.42 -13.58
C SER A 13 0.31 0.13 -12.90
N GLU A 14 -0.24 -0.21 -11.74
CA GLU A 14 0.11 -1.44 -11.02
C GLU A 14 -1.14 -2.09 -10.45
N GLY A 15 -1.30 -3.38 -10.72
CA GLY A 15 -2.42 -4.17 -10.25
C GLY A 15 -3.76 -3.78 -10.87
N ALA A 16 -4.85 -4.14 -10.19
CA ALA A 16 -6.20 -3.78 -10.59
C ALA A 16 -7.09 -3.60 -9.36
N LYS A 17 -8.11 -2.75 -9.48
CA LYS A 17 -9.13 -2.55 -8.45
C LYS A 17 -10.51 -2.58 -9.08
N TYR A 18 -11.37 -3.47 -8.59
CA TYR A 18 -12.79 -3.49 -8.93
C TYR A 18 -13.62 -3.61 -7.66
N LYS A 19 -14.34 -2.53 -7.30
CA LYS A 19 -15.05 -2.43 -6.01
C LYS A 19 -14.11 -2.76 -4.84
N ASN A 20 -14.41 -3.82 -4.09
CA ASN A 20 -13.64 -4.29 -2.93
C ASN A 20 -12.64 -5.41 -3.29
N VAL A 21 -12.46 -5.69 -4.59
CA VAL A 21 -11.45 -6.63 -5.09
C VAL A 21 -10.21 -5.84 -5.48
N LEU A 22 -9.06 -6.26 -4.95
CA LEU A 22 -7.74 -5.70 -5.27
C LEU A 22 -6.83 -6.81 -5.79
N TYR A 23 -6.08 -6.50 -6.83
CA TYR A 23 -5.03 -7.31 -7.40
C TYR A 23 -3.74 -6.47 -7.47
N THR A 24 -2.58 -7.08 -7.25
CA THR A 24 -1.27 -6.43 -7.37
C THR A 24 -0.22 -7.46 -7.78
N ASN A 25 0.79 -7.03 -8.54
CA ASN A 25 1.97 -7.82 -8.86
C ASN A 25 3.04 -7.74 -7.76
N ALA A 26 2.83 -6.91 -6.73
CA ALA A 26 3.77 -6.74 -5.64
C ALA A 26 3.98 -8.07 -4.90
N LEU A 27 5.25 -8.48 -4.83
CA LEU A 27 5.68 -9.67 -4.10
C LEU A 27 6.04 -9.34 -2.64
N GLY A 28 5.97 -10.36 -1.79
CA GLY A 28 6.27 -10.25 -0.35
C GLY A 28 5.03 -9.94 0.51
N PRO A 29 5.22 -9.64 1.80
CA PRO A 29 4.11 -9.39 2.71
C PRO A 29 3.52 -7.98 2.47
N VAL A 30 2.77 -7.82 1.38
CA VAL A 30 2.19 -6.55 0.90
C VAL A 30 1.47 -5.81 2.01
N LEU A 31 0.62 -6.51 2.77
CA LEU A 31 -0.20 -5.92 3.82
C LEU A 31 0.61 -5.40 5.02
N VAL A 32 1.67 -6.11 5.42
CA VAL A 32 2.51 -5.70 6.54
C VAL A 32 3.37 -4.49 6.16
N LYS A 33 3.89 -4.45 4.93
CA LYS A 33 4.72 -3.33 4.46
C LYS A 33 3.92 -2.10 4.08
N ASN A 34 2.61 -2.25 3.88
CA ASN A 34 1.69 -1.18 3.51
C ASN A 34 0.52 -1.15 4.50
N PRO A 35 0.76 -0.86 5.78
CA PRO A 35 -0.28 -0.95 6.81
C PRO A 35 -1.46 -0.03 6.54
N TRP A 36 -1.26 1.10 5.86
CA TRP A 36 -2.35 1.97 5.40
C TRP A 36 -3.32 1.28 4.44
N LEU A 37 -2.83 0.40 3.56
CA LEU A 37 -3.67 -0.41 2.68
C LEU A 37 -4.46 -1.43 3.51
N THR A 38 -3.79 -2.09 4.46
CA THR A 38 -4.40 -3.05 5.37
C THR A 38 -5.50 -2.42 6.23
N SER A 39 -5.25 -1.24 6.80
CA SER A 39 -6.26 -0.47 7.53
C SER A 39 -7.46 -0.15 6.66
N LYS A 40 -7.24 0.27 5.40
CA LYS A 40 -8.33 0.56 4.47
C LYS A 40 -9.16 -0.68 4.12
N LEU A 41 -8.51 -1.84 3.96
CA LEU A 41 -9.20 -3.10 3.73
C LEU A 41 -10.08 -3.50 4.91
N ILE A 42 -9.56 -3.41 6.13
CA ILE A 42 -10.32 -3.71 7.36
C ILE A 42 -11.48 -2.73 7.52
N GLU A 43 -11.24 -1.43 7.35
CA GLU A 43 -12.29 -0.40 7.42
C GLU A 43 -13.39 -0.67 6.40
N THR A 44 -13.02 -1.05 5.17
CA THR A 44 -13.99 -1.39 4.12
C THR A 44 -14.82 -2.61 4.49
N ALA A 45 -14.19 -3.65 5.07
CA ALA A 45 -14.88 -4.85 5.53
C ALA A 45 -15.87 -4.54 6.68
N LEU A 46 -15.45 -3.75 7.67
CA LEU A 46 -16.30 -3.33 8.78
C LEU A 46 -17.48 -2.49 8.30
N ASN A 47 -17.24 -1.51 7.43
CA ASN A 47 -18.30 -0.68 6.87
C ASN A 47 -19.34 -1.52 6.11
N ASN A 48 -18.91 -2.54 5.35
CA ASN A 48 -19.85 -3.45 4.67
C ASN A 48 -20.68 -4.29 5.66
N LYS A 49 -20.15 -4.56 6.85
CA LYS A 49 -20.86 -5.23 7.95
C LYS A 49 -21.78 -4.28 8.73
N GLY A 50 -21.70 -2.96 8.50
CA GLY A 50 -22.39 -1.95 9.29
C GLY A 50 -21.69 -1.61 10.61
N GLU A 51 -20.42 -2.00 10.76
CA GLU A 51 -19.59 -1.74 11.93
C GLU A 51 -18.56 -0.64 11.64
N ARG A 52 -17.93 -0.11 12.70
CA ARG A 52 -16.83 0.85 12.60
C ARG A 52 -15.64 0.37 13.41
N ALA A 53 -14.44 0.70 12.96
CA ALA A 53 -13.24 0.44 13.74
C ALA A 53 -13.27 1.27 15.04
N GLU A 54 -13.07 0.63 16.17
CA GLU A 54 -12.99 1.30 17.48
C GLU A 54 -11.73 2.15 17.60
N THR A 55 -10.66 1.75 16.92
CA THR A 55 -9.37 2.44 16.93
C THR A 55 -9.10 3.05 15.56
N VAL A 56 -8.84 4.35 15.54
CA VAL A 56 -8.36 5.06 14.36
C VAL A 56 -6.83 4.99 14.37
N LEU A 57 -6.26 4.23 13.43
CA LEU A 57 -4.81 4.21 13.23
C LEU A 57 -4.39 5.47 12.49
N ASP A 58 -3.37 6.14 13.00
CA ASP A 58 -2.93 7.44 12.53
C ASP A 58 -1.53 7.40 11.90
N ASN A 59 -0.95 8.58 11.68
CA ASN A 59 0.38 8.63 11.10
C ASN A 59 1.48 8.08 12.02
N ALA A 60 1.38 8.35 13.33
CA ALA A 60 2.33 7.88 14.33
C ALA A 60 2.28 6.35 14.51
N SER A 61 1.11 5.75 14.29
CA SER A 61 0.89 4.30 14.38
C SER A 61 1.75 3.47 13.42
N PHE A 62 2.29 4.07 12.35
CA PHE A 62 3.07 3.39 11.30
C PHE A 62 4.47 3.97 11.09
N ASP A 63 5.09 4.53 12.13
CA ASP A 63 6.39 5.21 12.02
C ASP A 63 7.48 4.29 11.43
N LEU A 64 7.55 3.04 11.87
CA LEU A 64 8.56 2.08 11.41
C LEU A 64 8.38 1.74 9.92
N GLU A 65 7.15 1.48 9.49
CA GLU A 65 6.83 1.15 8.10
C GLU A 65 7.06 2.34 7.17
N ARG A 66 6.79 3.57 7.63
CA ARG A 66 7.12 4.79 6.89
C ARG A 66 8.63 4.95 6.73
N LYS A 67 9.40 4.79 7.80
CA LYS A 67 10.87 4.83 7.75
C LYS A 67 11.41 3.77 6.79
N SER A 68 10.85 2.56 6.83
CA SER A 68 11.17 1.49 5.88
C SER A 68 10.87 1.88 4.43
N ALA A 69 9.68 2.44 4.17
CA ALA A 69 9.28 2.91 2.84
C ALA A 69 10.18 4.05 2.33
N GLU A 70 10.59 4.98 3.18
CA GLU A 70 11.52 6.05 2.81
C GLU A 70 12.93 5.54 2.49
N CYS A 71 13.43 4.54 3.22
CA CYS A 71 14.69 3.86 2.88
C CYS A 71 14.63 3.24 1.48
N ILE A 72 13.53 2.57 1.13
CA ILE A 72 13.33 2.00 -0.21
C ILE A 72 13.30 3.10 -1.27
N LYS A 73 12.57 4.19 -1.02
CA LYS A 73 12.52 5.34 -1.95
C LYS A 73 13.91 5.97 -2.13
N ALA A 74 14.69 6.12 -1.06
CA ALA A 74 16.05 6.64 -1.14
C ALA A 74 16.97 5.72 -1.95
N PHE A 75 16.87 4.40 -1.77
CA PHE A 75 17.62 3.43 -2.57
C PHE A 75 17.26 3.51 -4.06
N ILE A 76 15.97 3.59 -4.40
CA ILE A 76 15.51 3.73 -5.78
C ILE A 76 16.02 5.03 -6.41
N ARG A 77 15.94 6.16 -5.71
CA ARG A 77 16.47 7.45 -6.20
C ARG A 77 17.96 7.37 -6.53
N LYS A 78 18.73 6.62 -5.75
CA LYS A 78 20.17 6.40 -6.03
C LYS A 78 20.41 5.56 -7.28
N LYS A 79 19.52 4.62 -7.63
CA LYS A 79 19.60 3.82 -8.86
C LYS A 79 19.23 4.59 -10.14
N GLN A 80 18.48 5.68 -10.01
CA GLN A 80 18.05 6.51 -11.13
C GLN A 80 19.04 7.64 -11.47
N LYS A 81 20.06 7.85 -10.62
CA LYS A 81 21.20 8.72 -10.91
C LYS A 81 22.28 7.91 -11.61
#